data_AF-A0A2H3HKD3-F1
#
_entry.id   AF-A0A2H3HKD3-F1
#
_cell.length_a   1.000
_cell.length_b   1.000
_cell.length_c   1.000
_cell.angle_alpha   90.00
_cell.angle_beta   90.00
_cell.angle_gamma   90.00
#
_symmetry.space_group_name_H-M   'P 1'
#
loop_
_entity.id
_entity.type
_entity.pdbx_description
1 polymer ?
#
loop_
_entity_poly.entity_id
_entity_poly.type
_entity_poly.pdbx_seq_one_letter_code
_entity_poly.pdbx_strand_id
1 'polypeptide(L)'
;MLRPILRVPRSAFGLGLRSTVNARRSIHHVPQLPHDYSEGVPNLMSPGGFSIAWTEYMKLTVDKLNALTVGTELEDKDTKTIALMTAREPNQAPIFNYASMAHNNHFFFQGIAPEGTPMPDALRSELEASFSSIETLRREFIITASAMFGPGFLWLVKAGPGDYRLLPTYLAGSPYPGAHWRAQTTDMNAVGKDGSARTFMHNQAFGANKRNSDLPPGGVELEPLLCLNTWEHAWLLDWGVGAGGQGGKAAFAESWWKLIDWEKVAQKSGVLRPGFKSA
;
A
#
# COMPACT_ATOMS: atom_id res chain seq x y z
N MET A 1 -15.50 -48.67 -68.37
CA MET A 1 -15.64 -49.23 -67.01
C MET A 1 -14.51 -48.70 -66.14
N LEU A 2 -14.77 -47.65 -65.36
CA LEU A 2 -13.82 -47.10 -64.39
C LEU A 2 -14.60 -46.94 -63.07
N ARG A 3 -14.24 -47.77 -62.09
CA ARG A 3 -14.93 -47.88 -60.79
C ARG A 3 -14.59 -46.67 -59.90
N PRO A 4 -15.55 -46.06 -59.20
CA PRO A 4 -15.27 -45.01 -58.25
C PRO A 4 -14.67 -45.61 -56.96
N ILE A 5 -13.51 -45.12 -56.55
CA ILE A 5 -12.84 -45.52 -55.31
C ILE A 5 -13.49 -44.75 -54.15
N LEU A 6 -14.36 -45.45 -53.40
CA LEU A 6 -14.94 -44.97 -52.15
C LEU A 6 -13.84 -44.90 -51.08
N ARG A 7 -13.48 -43.68 -50.67
CA ARG A 7 -12.48 -43.44 -49.60
C ARG A 7 -13.19 -43.50 -48.25
N VAL A 8 -13.07 -44.65 -47.58
CA VAL A 8 -13.57 -44.85 -46.20
C VAL A 8 -12.74 -43.99 -45.24
N PRO A 9 -13.36 -43.24 -44.30
CA PRO A 9 -12.62 -42.44 -43.34
C PRO A 9 -11.95 -43.35 -42.30
N ARG A 10 -10.62 -43.23 -42.16
CA ARG A 10 -9.89 -43.83 -41.03
C ARG A 10 -10.20 -43.02 -39.77
N SER A 11 -10.94 -43.61 -38.83
CA SER A 11 -11.06 -43.06 -37.47
C SER A 11 -9.72 -43.19 -36.77
N ALA A 12 -8.97 -42.10 -36.67
CA ALA A 12 -7.90 -41.99 -35.69
C ALA A 12 -8.52 -41.46 -34.40
N PHE A 13 -8.97 -42.37 -33.54
CA PHE A 13 -9.17 -42.08 -32.11
C PHE A 13 -7.79 -41.87 -31.48
N GLY A 14 -7.23 -40.69 -31.70
CA GLY A 14 -6.18 -40.15 -30.86
C GLY A 14 -6.84 -39.52 -29.65
N LEU A 15 -7.19 -40.33 -28.65
CA LEU A 15 -7.32 -39.85 -27.27
C LEU A 15 -5.93 -39.40 -26.83
N GLY A 16 -5.54 -38.21 -27.28
CA GLY A 16 -4.50 -37.45 -26.63
C GLY A 16 -5.03 -37.19 -25.23
N LEU A 17 -4.55 -38.00 -24.28
CA LEU A 17 -4.53 -37.64 -22.88
C LEU A 17 -3.88 -36.26 -22.82
N ARG A 18 -4.71 -35.21 -22.82
CA ARG A 18 -4.30 -33.92 -22.27
C ARG A 18 -3.94 -34.28 -20.84
N SER A 19 -2.64 -34.39 -20.60
CA SER A 19 -2.08 -34.31 -19.26
C SER A 19 -2.75 -33.09 -18.64
N THR A 20 -3.73 -33.33 -17.78
CA THR A 20 -4.17 -32.35 -16.80
C THR A 20 -3.00 -32.25 -15.85
N VAL A 21 -1.96 -31.52 -16.27
CA VAL A 21 -0.95 -31.00 -15.37
C VAL A 21 -1.76 -30.28 -14.31
N ASN A 22 -1.69 -30.78 -13.08
CA ASN A 22 -2.23 -30.13 -11.89
C ASN A 22 -1.73 -28.68 -11.87
N ALA A 23 -2.51 -27.76 -12.41
CA ALA A 23 -2.25 -26.34 -12.32
C ALA A 23 -2.71 -25.87 -10.94
N ARG A 24 -1.96 -26.25 -9.91
CA ARG A 24 -1.86 -25.45 -8.69
C ARG A 24 -0.46 -24.85 -8.65
N ARG A 25 -0.13 -24.03 -9.64
CA ARG A 25 0.94 -23.06 -9.45
C ARG A 25 0.29 -21.84 -8.82
N SER A 26 0.41 -21.71 -7.49
CA SER A 26 0.21 -20.42 -6.84
C SER A 26 1.41 -19.55 -7.19
N ILE A 27 1.24 -18.60 -8.12
CA ILE A 27 2.38 -17.80 -8.60
C ILE A 27 2.68 -16.66 -7.62
N HIS A 28 1.65 -15.99 -7.10
CA HIS A 28 1.82 -15.04 -6.01
C HIS A 28 1.97 -15.80 -4.69
N HIS A 29 3.00 -15.44 -3.92
CA HIS A 29 3.26 -15.95 -2.58
C HIS A 29 3.40 -14.79 -1.60
N VAL A 30 3.21 -15.06 -0.31
CA VAL A 30 3.43 -14.05 0.74
C VAL A 30 4.92 -13.69 0.74
N PRO A 31 5.29 -12.41 0.57
CA PRO A 31 6.69 -12.01 0.54
C PRO A 31 7.34 -12.21 1.92
N GLN A 32 8.65 -12.43 1.94
CA GLN A 32 9.41 -12.50 3.19
C GLN A 32 9.62 -11.09 3.75
N LEU A 33 9.45 -10.94 5.07
CA LEU A 33 9.77 -9.69 5.76
C LEU A 33 11.27 -9.61 6.07
N PRO A 34 11.83 -8.40 6.25
CA PRO A 34 13.25 -8.23 6.58
C PRO A 34 13.63 -8.79 7.96
N HIS A 35 12.68 -8.82 8.89
CA HIS A 35 12.85 -9.28 10.26
C HIS A 35 11.86 -10.39 10.56
N ASP A 36 12.25 -11.31 11.45
CA ASP A 36 11.33 -12.31 11.98
C ASP A 36 10.47 -11.68 13.07
N TYR A 37 9.15 -11.78 12.89
CA TYR A 37 8.13 -11.29 13.82
C TYR A 37 7.22 -12.44 14.30
N SER A 38 7.74 -13.68 14.29
CA SER A 38 7.04 -14.86 14.81
C SER A 38 6.54 -14.66 16.25
N GLU A 39 7.30 -13.94 17.08
CA GLU A 39 6.93 -13.56 18.46
C GLU A 39 6.17 -12.22 18.56
N GLY A 40 5.66 -11.70 17.43
CA GLY A 40 5.02 -10.40 17.33
C GLY A 40 6.00 -9.25 17.05
N VAL A 41 5.45 -8.05 16.95
CA VAL A 41 6.23 -6.82 16.75
C VAL A 41 6.38 -6.15 18.12
N PRO A 42 7.61 -6.05 18.68
CA PRO A 42 7.83 -5.49 20.00
C PRO A 42 7.15 -4.13 20.17
N ASN A 43 6.42 -3.95 21.28
CA ASN A 43 5.71 -2.70 21.62
C ASN A 43 4.61 -2.26 20.63
N LEU A 44 4.24 -3.09 19.64
CA LEU A 44 3.20 -2.77 18.66
C LEU A 44 2.14 -3.85 18.51
N MET A 45 2.54 -5.10 18.31
CA MET A 45 1.63 -6.22 18.04
C MET A 45 2.04 -7.46 18.84
N SER A 46 1.06 -8.15 19.42
CA SER A 46 1.29 -9.48 20.00
C SER A 46 1.53 -10.52 18.90
N PRO A 47 2.04 -11.73 19.22
CA PRO A 47 2.14 -12.82 18.24
C PRO A 47 0.80 -13.11 17.53
N GLY A 48 -0.31 -13.07 18.28
CA GLY A 48 -1.65 -13.25 17.74
C GLY A 48 -2.07 -12.11 16.82
N GLY A 49 -1.79 -10.86 17.22
CA GLY A 49 -2.07 -9.67 16.41
C GLY A 49 -1.30 -9.68 15.10
N PHE A 50 -0.01 -10.03 15.16
CA PHE A 50 0.82 -10.18 13.97
C PHE A 50 0.36 -11.32 13.06
N SER A 51 -0.04 -12.49 13.61
CA SER A 51 -0.59 -13.60 12.82
C SER A 51 -1.80 -13.15 11.99
N ILE A 52 -2.72 -12.41 12.60
CA ILE A 52 -3.90 -11.91 11.91
C ILE A 52 -3.50 -10.83 10.88
N ALA A 53 -2.73 -9.83 11.30
CA ALA A 53 -2.42 -8.65 10.49
C ALA A 53 -1.54 -8.95 9.27
N TRP A 54 -0.60 -9.88 9.43
CA TRP A 54 0.35 -10.27 8.39
C TRP A 54 0.01 -11.65 7.81
N THR A 55 0.23 -12.72 8.57
CA THR A 55 0.24 -14.09 8.04
C THR A 55 -1.08 -14.51 7.41
N GLU A 56 -2.18 -14.41 8.16
CA GLU A 56 -3.51 -14.82 7.71
C GLU A 56 -4.07 -13.87 6.67
N TYR A 57 -3.96 -12.55 6.91
CA TYR A 57 -4.52 -11.55 6.00
C TYR A 57 -3.77 -11.47 4.67
N MET A 58 -2.44 -11.56 4.67
CA MET A 58 -1.65 -11.64 3.42
C MET A 58 -1.95 -12.94 2.68
N LYS A 59 -2.05 -14.07 3.38
CA LYS A 59 -2.43 -15.35 2.76
C LYS A 59 -3.79 -15.25 2.07
N LEU A 60 -4.80 -14.73 2.76
CA LEU A 60 -6.12 -14.49 2.18
C LEU A 60 -6.05 -13.63 0.93
N THR A 61 -5.32 -12.51 1.01
CA THR A 61 -5.20 -11.54 -0.08
C THR A 61 -4.50 -12.15 -1.30
N VAL A 62 -3.41 -12.87 -1.08
CA VAL A 62 -2.63 -13.55 -2.13
C VAL A 62 -3.41 -14.71 -2.75
N ASP A 63 -4.10 -15.53 -1.95
CA ASP A 63 -4.93 -16.63 -2.45
C ASP A 63 -6.09 -16.10 -3.31
N LYS A 64 -6.71 -14.99 -2.91
CA LYS A 64 -7.74 -14.30 -3.72
C LYS A 64 -7.17 -13.70 -4.98
N LEU A 65 -5.99 -13.07 -4.91
CA LEU A 65 -5.33 -12.50 -6.08
C LEU A 65 -5.01 -13.60 -7.11
N ASN A 66 -4.39 -14.71 -6.68
CA ASN A 66 -4.12 -15.88 -7.52
C ASN A 66 -5.38 -16.41 -8.20
N ALA A 67 -6.51 -16.50 -7.47
CA ALA A 67 -7.77 -16.97 -8.03
C ALA A 67 -8.35 -16.03 -9.12
N LEU A 68 -8.05 -14.74 -9.04
CA LEU A 68 -8.53 -13.75 -10.02
C LEU A 68 -7.57 -13.54 -11.20
N THR A 69 -6.27 -13.85 -11.03
CA THR A 69 -5.26 -13.65 -12.07
C THR A 69 -4.89 -14.92 -12.84
N VAL A 70 -5.35 -16.09 -12.39
CA VAL A 70 -5.05 -17.39 -13.04
C VAL A 70 -5.39 -17.39 -14.54
N GLY A 71 -4.42 -17.74 -15.38
CA GLY A 71 -4.59 -17.80 -16.83
C GLY A 71 -4.73 -16.44 -17.52
N THR A 72 -4.45 -15.34 -16.81
CA THR A 72 -4.42 -13.97 -17.36
C THR A 72 -2.98 -13.49 -17.51
N GLU A 73 -2.77 -12.39 -18.24
CA GLU A 73 -1.44 -11.76 -18.34
C GLU A 73 -0.89 -11.21 -17.01
N LEU A 74 -1.75 -11.10 -15.98
CA LEU A 74 -1.39 -10.56 -14.67
C LEU A 74 -0.75 -11.60 -13.76
N GLU A 75 -0.85 -12.89 -14.10
CA GLU A 75 -0.46 -14.01 -13.24
C GLU A 75 1.02 -13.95 -12.81
N ASP A 76 1.91 -13.51 -13.70
CA ASP A 76 3.36 -13.44 -13.45
C ASP A 76 3.85 -12.06 -13.01
N LYS A 77 2.95 -11.10 -12.79
CA LYS A 77 3.32 -9.71 -12.46
C LYS A 77 3.41 -9.50 -10.95
N ASP A 78 4.19 -8.50 -10.54
CA ASP A 78 4.24 -8.08 -9.14
C ASP A 78 2.96 -7.34 -8.73
N THR A 79 2.64 -7.36 -7.44
CA THR A 79 1.40 -6.79 -6.89
C THR A 79 1.26 -5.29 -7.20
N LYS A 80 2.35 -4.53 -7.17
CA LYS A 80 2.34 -3.10 -7.54
C LYS A 80 1.98 -2.93 -9.01
N THR A 81 2.63 -3.65 -9.91
CA THR A 81 2.35 -3.58 -11.35
C THR A 81 0.91 -4.00 -11.66
N ILE A 82 0.41 -5.06 -11.03
CA ILE A 82 -1.00 -5.47 -11.17
C ILE A 82 -1.93 -4.33 -10.74
N ALA A 83 -1.69 -3.71 -9.58
CA ALA A 83 -2.49 -2.60 -9.11
C ALA A 83 -2.45 -1.41 -10.10
N LEU A 84 -1.29 -1.07 -10.66
CA LEU A 84 -1.19 0.00 -11.66
C LEU A 84 -1.95 -0.34 -12.95
N MET A 85 -1.84 -1.56 -13.46
CA MET A 85 -2.50 -2.00 -14.70
C MET A 85 -4.02 -2.07 -14.56
N THR A 86 -4.53 -2.43 -13.38
CA THR A 86 -5.96 -2.66 -13.13
C THR A 86 -6.69 -1.44 -12.55
N ALA A 87 -5.98 -0.34 -12.27
CA ALA A 87 -6.53 0.82 -11.57
C ALA A 87 -7.69 1.51 -12.31
N ARG A 88 -7.60 1.60 -13.65
CA ARG A 88 -8.58 2.32 -14.47
C ARG A 88 -9.84 1.51 -14.75
N GLU A 89 -9.70 0.19 -14.88
CA GLU A 89 -10.76 -0.68 -15.39
C GLU A 89 -11.76 -1.06 -14.28
N PRO A 90 -13.05 -0.65 -14.37
CA PRO A 90 -14.04 -0.96 -13.34
C PRO A 90 -14.27 -2.46 -13.15
N ASN A 91 -14.21 -3.23 -14.24
CA ASN A 91 -14.40 -4.68 -14.21
C ASN A 91 -13.25 -5.42 -13.52
N GLN A 92 -12.07 -4.80 -13.43
CA GLN A 92 -10.90 -5.35 -12.73
C GLN A 92 -10.73 -4.74 -11.34
N ALA A 93 -11.73 -3.98 -10.85
CA ALA A 93 -11.69 -3.38 -9.53
C ALA A 93 -11.41 -4.37 -8.38
N PRO A 94 -11.92 -5.62 -8.38
CA PRO A 94 -11.54 -6.60 -7.37
C PRO A 94 -10.06 -6.99 -7.42
N ILE A 95 -9.50 -7.15 -8.62
CA ILE A 95 -8.07 -7.47 -8.81
C ILE A 95 -7.22 -6.33 -8.26
N PHE A 96 -7.57 -5.09 -8.60
CA PHE A 96 -6.93 -3.90 -8.05
C PHE A 96 -6.94 -3.92 -6.51
N ASN A 97 -8.10 -4.17 -5.90
CA ASN A 97 -8.25 -4.11 -4.46
C ASN A 97 -7.33 -5.12 -3.75
N TYR A 98 -7.28 -6.38 -4.21
CA TYR A 98 -6.40 -7.39 -3.60
C TYR A 98 -4.92 -7.13 -3.89
N ALA A 99 -4.57 -6.70 -5.10
CA ALA A 99 -3.19 -6.38 -5.45
C ALA A 99 -2.66 -5.17 -4.65
N SER A 100 -3.45 -4.09 -4.60
CA SER A 100 -3.14 -2.88 -3.82
C SER A 100 -3.07 -3.19 -2.33
N MET A 101 -4.01 -3.97 -1.80
CA MET A 101 -3.98 -4.39 -0.39
C MET A 101 -2.70 -5.16 -0.03
N ALA A 102 -2.33 -6.17 -0.83
CA ALA A 102 -1.11 -6.94 -0.60
C ALA A 102 0.13 -6.05 -0.64
N HIS A 103 0.20 -5.14 -1.61
CA HIS A 103 1.30 -4.19 -1.74
C HIS A 103 1.38 -3.22 -0.55
N ASN A 104 0.25 -2.62 -0.17
CA ASN A 104 0.18 -1.62 0.89
C ASN A 104 0.47 -2.23 2.27
N ASN A 105 -0.08 -3.41 2.56
CA ASN A 105 0.19 -4.11 3.82
C ASN A 105 1.66 -4.55 3.91
N HIS A 106 2.24 -5.05 2.81
CA HIS A 106 3.67 -5.33 2.77
C HIS A 106 4.52 -4.08 2.97
N PHE A 107 4.14 -2.95 2.37
CA PHE A 107 4.85 -1.68 2.56
C PHE A 107 4.84 -1.23 4.03
N PHE A 108 3.71 -1.38 4.72
CA PHE A 108 3.60 -1.07 6.15
C PHE A 108 4.60 -1.87 6.98
N PHE A 109 4.59 -3.20 6.89
CA PHE A 109 5.51 -4.04 7.67
C PHE A 109 6.98 -3.86 7.25
N GLN A 110 7.24 -3.60 5.97
CA GLN A 110 8.59 -3.27 5.50
C GLN A 110 9.12 -1.95 6.07
N GLY A 111 8.26 -1.04 6.52
CA GLY A 111 8.65 0.26 7.09
C GLY A 111 8.89 0.24 8.59
N ILE A 112 8.77 -0.92 9.25
CA ILE A 112 8.95 -1.10 10.69
C ILE A 112 10.29 -1.80 10.92
N ALA A 113 11.04 -1.32 11.91
CA ALA A 113 12.19 -2.00 12.50
C ALA A 113 11.87 -2.37 13.96
N PRO A 114 12.34 -3.53 14.49
CA PRO A 114 12.00 -3.99 15.85
C PRO A 114 12.26 -2.97 16.98
N GLU A 115 13.24 -2.09 16.81
CA GLU A 115 13.58 -1.02 17.77
C GLU A 115 13.42 0.39 17.18
N GLY A 116 12.95 0.49 15.92
CA GLY A 116 13.09 1.71 15.11
C GLY A 116 14.56 1.98 14.72
N THR A 117 14.77 2.91 13.79
CA THR A 117 16.13 3.40 13.46
C THR A 117 16.22 4.91 13.68
N PRO A 118 17.37 5.50 14.03
CA PRO A 118 17.46 6.93 14.19
C PRO A 118 17.25 7.65 12.85
N MET A 119 16.55 8.78 12.86
CA MET A 119 16.33 9.59 11.66
C MET A 119 17.64 10.26 11.19
N PRO A 120 18.09 10.01 9.94
CA PRO A 120 19.27 10.69 9.41
C PRO A 120 19.08 12.21 9.30
N ASP A 121 20.11 12.99 9.61
CA ASP A 121 20.04 14.46 9.67
C ASP A 121 19.61 15.12 8.34
N ALA A 122 20.02 14.52 7.22
CA ALA A 122 19.65 15.02 5.90
C ALA A 122 18.14 14.87 5.64
N LEU A 123 17.54 13.74 6.03
CA LEU A 123 16.10 13.53 5.93
C LEU A 123 15.36 14.45 6.92
N ARG A 124 15.86 14.57 8.15
CA ARG A 124 15.31 15.46 9.18
C ARG A 124 15.19 16.89 8.65
N SER A 125 16.25 17.41 8.05
CA SER A 125 16.28 18.79 7.52
C SER A 125 15.22 19.03 6.44
N GLU A 126 15.03 18.08 5.51
CA GLU A 126 13.99 18.21 4.48
C GLU A 126 12.57 18.12 5.04
N LEU A 127 12.34 17.24 6.03
CA LEU A 127 11.04 17.10 6.69
C LEU A 127 10.70 18.32 7.54
N GLU A 128 11.67 18.87 8.28
CA GLU A 128 11.49 20.10 9.05
C GLU A 128 11.21 21.31 8.15
N ALA A 129 11.78 21.34 6.94
CA ALA A 129 11.44 22.37 5.95
C ALA A 129 9.99 22.27 5.45
N SER A 130 9.40 21.07 5.39
CA SER A 130 8.01 20.85 4.93
C SER A 130 6.98 21.00 6.05
N PHE A 131 7.28 20.49 7.24
CA PHE A 131 6.32 20.37 8.37
C PHE A 131 6.65 21.29 9.55
N SER A 132 7.63 22.18 9.40
CA SER A 132 8.19 23.05 10.47
C SER A 132 8.97 22.32 11.56
N SER A 133 8.54 21.13 12.00
CA SER A 133 9.27 20.28 12.95
C SER A 133 8.87 18.82 12.82
N ILE A 134 9.75 17.89 13.26
CA ILE A 134 9.42 16.45 13.30
C ILE A 134 8.28 16.16 14.29
N GLU A 135 8.17 16.92 15.37
CA GLU A 135 7.07 16.77 16.33
C GLU A 135 5.73 17.23 15.72
N THR A 136 5.74 18.28 14.89
CA THR A 136 4.56 18.68 14.11
C THR A 136 4.16 17.58 13.15
N LEU A 137 5.12 17.02 12.39
CA LEU A 137 4.87 15.91 11.49
C LEU A 137 4.27 14.71 12.22
N ARG A 138 4.87 14.29 13.34
CA ARG A 138 4.34 13.20 14.18
C ARG A 138 2.90 13.46 14.57
N ARG A 139 2.61 14.64 15.11
CA ARG A 139 1.28 15.04 15.58
C ARG A 139 0.27 15.04 14.44
N GLU A 140 0.60 15.64 13.30
CA GLU A 140 -0.26 15.63 12.12
C GLU A 140 -0.54 14.21 11.65
N PHE A 141 0.49 13.35 11.59
CA PHE A 141 0.34 11.96 11.20
C PHE A 141 -0.66 11.20 12.09
N ILE A 142 -0.53 11.33 13.41
CA ILE A 142 -1.41 10.65 14.38
C ILE A 142 -2.82 11.22 14.33
N ILE A 143 -2.97 12.55 14.24
CA ILE A 143 -4.28 13.20 14.15
C ILE A 143 -4.98 12.78 12.86
N THR A 144 -4.29 12.81 11.71
CA THR A 144 -4.87 12.39 10.43
C THR A 144 -5.26 10.91 10.46
N ALA A 145 -4.39 10.03 10.97
CA ALA A 145 -4.72 8.60 11.11
C ALA A 145 -5.96 8.39 11.99
N SER A 146 -6.05 9.12 13.10
CA SER A 146 -7.18 9.04 14.03
C SER A 146 -8.48 9.65 13.45
N ALA A 147 -8.36 10.71 12.65
CA ALA A 147 -9.47 11.38 11.98
C ALA A 147 -10.02 10.59 10.78
N MET A 148 -9.21 9.73 10.16
CA MET A 148 -9.67 8.78 9.15
C MET A 148 -10.67 7.80 9.78
N PHE A 149 -11.95 8.08 9.60
CA PHE A 149 -13.02 7.19 10.04
C PHE A 149 -13.18 6.04 9.04
N GLY A 150 -12.68 4.87 9.44
CA GLY A 150 -12.68 3.65 8.63
C GLY A 150 -11.27 3.15 8.29
N PRO A 151 -11.21 1.99 7.63
CA PRO A 151 -9.95 1.36 7.25
C PRO A 151 -9.30 2.03 6.05
N GLY A 152 -7.97 2.02 6.04
CA GLY A 152 -7.17 2.60 4.96
C GLY A 152 -5.69 2.63 5.31
N PHE A 153 -4.97 3.49 4.61
CA PHE A 153 -3.53 3.69 4.78
C PHE A 153 -3.22 5.19 4.82
N LEU A 154 -2.27 5.58 5.66
CA LEU A 154 -1.73 6.93 5.69
C LEU A 154 -0.29 6.90 5.21
N TRP A 155 0.02 7.71 4.22
CA TRP A 155 1.32 7.71 3.55
C TRP A 155 2.07 9.00 3.80
N LEU A 156 3.39 8.90 4.01
CA LEU A 156 4.32 10.01 3.76
C LEU A 156 4.80 9.89 2.32
N VAL A 157 4.48 10.89 1.50
CA VAL A 157 4.87 10.91 0.08
C VAL A 157 5.80 12.09 -0.19
N LYS A 158 6.74 11.90 -1.11
CA LYS A 158 7.55 12.95 -1.71
C LYS A 158 6.93 13.33 -3.05
N ALA A 159 6.57 14.61 -3.20
CA ALA A 159 5.92 15.15 -4.41
C ALA A 159 6.90 15.94 -5.30
N GLY A 160 8.17 16.01 -4.90
CA GLY A 160 9.25 16.70 -5.60
C GLY A 160 10.45 16.95 -4.68
N PRO A 161 11.50 17.65 -5.16
CA PRO A 161 12.64 18.00 -4.34
C PRO A 161 12.23 18.85 -3.14
N GLY A 162 12.40 18.32 -1.92
CA GLY A 162 12.05 19.00 -0.67
C GLY A 162 10.55 19.22 -0.43
N ASP A 163 9.65 18.57 -1.18
CA ASP A 163 8.19 18.67 -0.99
C ASP A 163 7.64 17.35 -0.46
N TYR A 164 7.31 17.33 0.83
CA TYR A 164 6.76 16.17 1.53
C TYR A 164 5.34 16.43 1.98
N ARG A 165 4.48 15.42 1.83
CA ARG A 165 3.05 15.54 2.13
C ARG A 165 2.51 14.28 2.79
N LEU A 166 1.47 14.44 3.59
CA LEU A 166 0.69 13.34 4.12
C LEU A 166 -0.47 13.04 3.17
N LEU A 167 -0.61 11.78 2.77
CA LEU A 167 -1.65 11.34 1.87
C LEU A 167 -2.46 10.22 2.53
N PRO A 168 -3.70 10.49 2.99
CA PRO A 168 -4.61 9.43 3.39
C PRO A 168 -5.17 8.73 2.14
N THR A 169 -5.32 7.42 2.20
CA THR A 169 -6.02 6.60 1.19
C THR A 169 -6.97 5.65 1.90
N TYR A 170 -8.24 5.64 1.51
CA TYR A 170 -9.27 4.78 2.11
C TYR A 170 -9.26 3.39 1.47
N LEU A 171 -9.63 2.38 2.26
CA LEU A 171 -9.75 0.99 1.83
C LEU A 171 -8.45 0.46 1.19
N ALA A 172 -8.47 0.22 -0.12
CA ALA A 172 -7.35 -0.30 -0.90
C ALA A 172 -6.80 0.77 -1.86
N GLY A 173 -7.00 2.06 -1.56
CA GLY A 173 -6.48 3.16 -2.36
C GLY A 173 -4.96 3.12 -2.52
N SER A 174 -4.46 3.72 -3.59
CA SER A 174 -3.03 3.69 -3.94
C SER A 174 -2.44 5.09 -3.97
N PRO A 175 -1.26 5.31 -3.37
CA PRO A 175 -0.58 6.61 -3.40
C PRO A 175 0.08 6.90 -4.75
N TYR A 176 0.16 5.92 -5.65
CA TYR A 176 0.90 6.05 -6.90
C TYR A 176 0.11 6.86 -7.94
N PRO A 177 0.78 7.80 -8.65
CA PRO A 177 0.11 8.64 -9.66
C PRO A 177 -0.44 7.81 -10.84
N GLY A 178 0.22 6.69 -11.18
CA GLY A 178 -0.26 5.75 -12.20
C GLY A 178 -1.59 5.06 -11.83
N ALA A 179 -1.96 5.06 -10.54
CA ALA A 179 -3.23 4.55 -10.04
C ALA A 179 -4.13 5.65 -9.48
N HIS A 180 -4.01 6.90 -9.96
CA HIS A 180 -4.80 8.04 -9.46
C HIS A 180 -6.33 7.81 -9.53
N TRP A 181 -6.82 7.02 -10.50
CA TRP A 181 -8.22 6.57 -10.59
C TRP A 181 -8.73 5.90 -9.31
N ARG A 182 -7.80 5.37 -8.51
CA ARG A 182 -8.03 4.64 -7.27
C ARG A 182 -7.14 5.17 -6.15
N ALA A 183 -6.89 6.49 -6.12
CA ALA A 183 -6.20 7.12 -5.01
C ALA A 183 -7.07 7.08 -3.72
N GLN A 184 -8.40 7.25 -3.88
CA GLN A 184 -9.38 7.17 -2.79
C GLN A 184 -8.97 8.01 -1.57
N THR A 185 -8.61 9.27 -1.77
CA THR A 185 -8.03 10.12 -0.72
C THR A 185 -9.04 10.71 0.25
N THR A 186 -10.32 10.63 -0.08
CA THR A 186 -11.39 11.27 0.68
C THR A 186 -12.63 10.39 0.67
N ASP A 187 -13.28 10.25 1.83
CA ASP A 187 -14.55 9.55 1.94
C ASP A 187 -15.69 10.40 1.35
N MET A 188 -16.19 9.99 0.19
CA MET A 188 -17.26 10.69 -0.51
C MET A 188 -18.61 10.65 0.22
N ASN A 189 -18.80 9.78 1.22
CA ASN A 189 -20.01 9.78 2.04
C ASN A 189 -20.01 10.92 3.07
N ALA A 190 -18.83 11.40 3.47
CA ALA A 190 -18.66 12.45 4.47
C ALA A 190 -18.39 13.84 3.83
N VAL A 191 -18.05 13.88 2.54
CA VAL A 191 -17.81 15.16 1.83
C VAL A 191 -19.15 15.84 1.50
N GLY A 192 -19.50 16.85 2.30
CA GLY A 192 -20.58 17.77 1.97
C GLY A 192 -20.24 18.68 0.79
N LYS A 193 -21.26 19.06 0.00
CA LYS A 193 -21.11 19.94 -1.17
C LYS A 193 -20.56 21.33 -0.81
N ASP A 194 -20.92 21.89 0.36
CA ASP A 194 -20.61 23.28 0.77
C ASP A 194 -20.41 23.45 2.29
N GLY A 195 -19.72 22.53 2.96
CA GLY A 195 -19.47 22.61 4.41
C GLY A 195 -18.21 23.40 4.79
N SER A 196 -18.26 24.19 5.87
CA SER A 196 -17.11 24.90 6.48
C SER A 196 -15.93 23.99 6.87
N ALA A 197 -16.15 22.67 6.91
CA ALA A 197 -15.13 21.65 7.13
C ALA A 197 -14.23 21.38 5.89
N ARG A 198 -14.61 21.82 4.68
CA ARG A 198 -13.72 21.71 3.49
C ARG A 198 -12.39 22.39 3.75
N THR A 199 -12.40 23.59 4.33
CA THR A 199 -11.19 24.36 4.63
C THR A 199 -10.34 23.66 5.70
N PHE A 200 -10.95 22.99 6.68
CA PHE A 200 -10.22 22.27 7.73
C PHE A 200 -9.54 21.00 7.20
N MET A 201 -10.26 20.18 6.42
CA MET A 201 -9.71 18.96 5.79
C MET A 201 -8.68 19.29 4.70
N HIS A 202 -8.93 20.34 3.90
CA HIS A 202 -8.01 20.78 2.86
C HIS A 202 -6.74 21.44 3.43
N ASN A 203 -6.79 22.01 4.63
CA ASN A 203 -5.61 22.60 5.27
C ASN A 203 -4.79 21.58 6.09
N GLN A 204 -5.37 20.46 6.54
CA GLN A 204 -4.61 19.40 7.23
C GLN A 204 -3.81 18.50 6.25
N ALA A 205 -4.24 18.37 5.00
CA ALA A 205 -3.56 17.52 4.02
C ALA A 205 -2.39 18.22 3.30
N PHE A 206 -2.19 19.53 3.52
CA PHE A 206 -1.17 20.30 2.82
C PHE A 206 -0.42 21.17 3.83
N GLY A 207 0.85 20.82 4.07
CA GLY A 207 1.78 21.65 4.82
C GLY A 207 1.84 23.09 4.31
N ALA A 208 2.30 24.00 5.17
CA ALA A 208 2.12 25.45 5.11
C ALA A 208 2.68 26.21 3.88
N ASN A 209 3.05 25.53 2.78
CA ASN A 209 3.48 26.15 1.54
C ASN A 209 2.71 25.56 0.35
N LYS A 210 1.63 26.25 -0.04
CA LYS A 210 0.95 26.01 -1.30
C LYS A 210 1.88 26.46 -2.45
N ARG A 211 2.78 25.59 -2.90
CA ARG A 211 3.36 25.69 -4.23
C ARG A 211 2.33 25.15 -5.23
N ASN A 212 1.70 26.06 -5.97
CA ASN A 212 0.99 25.73 -7.20
C ASN A 212 2.01 25.10 -8.16
N SER A 213 2.07 23.78 -8.21
CA SER A 213 2.63 23.10 -9.36
C SER A 213 1.47 22.70 -10.26
N ASP A 214 1.16 23.57 -11.22
CA ASP A 214 0.34 23.26 -12.40
C ASP A 214 1.09 22.24 -13.28
N LEU A 215 1.40 21.08 -12.71
CA LEU A 215 2.00 19.98 -13.43
C LEU A 215 0.88 19.24 -14.15
N PRO A 216 1.05 18.92 -15.45
CA PRO A 216 0.04 18.18 -16.19
C PRO A 216 -0.28 16.84 -15.48
N PRO A 217 -1.48 16.28 -15.66
CA PRO A 217 -1.82 14.97 -15.08
C PRO A 217 -0.77 13.93 -15.53
N GLY A 218 0.02 13.44 -14.56
CA GLY A 218 1.20 12.59 -14.78
C GLY A 218 2.57 13.24 -14.47
N GLY A 219 2.62 14.55 -14.18
CA GLY A 219 3.84 15.31 -13.91
C GLY A 219 4.25 15.44 -12.44
N VAL A 220 3.40 15.03 -11.49
CA VAL A 220 3.79 14.90 -10.07
C VAL A 220 4.12 13.44 -9.82
N GLU A 221 5.41 13.12 -9.77
CA GLU A 221 5.86 11.82 -9.29
C GLU A 221 5.67 11.81 -7.76
N LEU A 222 4.59 11.17 -7.30
CA LEU A 222 4.38 10.89 -5.89
C LEU A 222 5.13 9.61 -5.53
N GLU A 223 6.20 9.75 -4.77
CA GLU A 223 6.97 8.63 -4.25
C GLU A 223 6.55 8.33 -2.81
N PRO A 224 5.87 7.20 -2.52
CA PRO A 224 5.56 6.81 -1.16
C PRO A 224 6.83 6.35 -0.43
N LEU A 225 7.05 6.92 0.75
CA LEU A 225 8.24 6.68 1.57
C LEU A 225 7.92 5.87 2.82
N LEU A 226 6.80 6.18 3.47
CA LEU A 226 6.33 5.55 4.71
C LEU A 226 4.83 5.28 4.59
N CYS A 227 4.34 4.21 5.22
CA CYS A 227 2.95 3.82 5.26
C CYS A 227 2.56 3.40 6.68
N LEU A 228 1.41 3.85 7.16
CA LEU A 228 0.72 3.34 8.33
C LEU A 228 -0.55 2.61 7.90
N ASN A 229 -0.66 1.33 8.25
CA ASN A 229 -1.89 0.57 8.08
C ASN A 229 -2.88 0.95 9.17
N THR A 230 -4.05 1.46 8.78
CA THR A 230 -5.10 1.88 9.72
C THR A 230 -6.28 0.91 9.78
N TRP A 231 -6.21 -0.22 9.09
CA TRP A 231 -7.21 -1.28 9.16
C TRP A 231 -7.28 -1.92 10.54
N GLU A 232 -8.49 -2.27 10.96
CA GLU A 232 -8.78 -2.84 12.28
C GLU A 232 -8.03 -4.16 12.53
N HIS A 233 -7.77 -4.95 11.48
CA HIS A 233 -7.00 -6.20 11.61
C HIS A 233 -5.56 -5.98 12.08
N ALA A 234 -5.02 -4.76 11.98
CA ALA A 234 -3.67 -4.43 12.43
C ALA A 234 -3.59 -4.04 13.91
N TRP A 235 -4.65 -3.47 14.48
CA TRP A 235 -4.57 -2.85 15.82
C TRP A 235 -5.68 -3.26 16.78
N LEU A 236 -6.83 -3.73 16.30
CA LEU A 236 -8.01 -3.95 17.16
C LEU A 236 -7.77 -4.99 18.24
N LEU A 237 -7.04 -6.07 17.94
CA LEU A 237 -6.77 -7.15 18.89
C LEU A 237 -5.93 -6.66 20.08
N ASP A 238 -4.85 -5.91 19.80
CA ASP A 238 -3.86 -5.52 20.80
C ASP A 238 -4.20 -4.21 21.50
N TRP A 239 -4.85 -3.29 20.80
CA TRP A 239 -5.13 -1.93 21.28
C TRP A 239 -6.58 -1.70 21.68
N GLY A 240 -7.48 -2.64 21.39
CA GLY A 240 -8.91 -2.50 21.64
C GLY A 240 -9.53 -1.33 20.86
N VAL A 241 -10.76 -0.93 21.22
CA VAL A 241 -11.51 0.10 20.48
C VAL A 241 -11.18 1.54 20.85
N GLY A 242 -10.43 1.80 21.93
CA GLY A 242 -10.10 3.15 22.38
C GLY A 242 -11.14 3.82 23.29
N ALA A 243 -12.10 3.07 23.82
CA ALA A 243 -13.15 3.62 24.70
C ALA A 243 -12.54 4.21 25.98
N GLY A 244 -12.96 5.42 26.36
CA GLY A 244 -12.41 6.13 27.52
C GLY A 244 -11.00 6.70 27.33
N GLY A 245 -10.53 6.80 26.07
CA GLY A 245 -9.22 7.38 25.74
C GLY A 245 -8.03 6.45 26.01
N GLN A 246 -8.27 5.17 26.31
CA GLN A 246 -7.23 4.17 26.52
C GLN A 246 -7.10 3.26 25.30
N GLY A 247 -5.90 3.19 24.72
CA GLY A 247 -5.62 2.36 23.56
C GLY A 247 -6.21 2.91 22.25
N GLY A 248 -6.73 2.02 21.43
CA GLY A 248 -7.33 2.32 20.13
C GLY A 248 -6.32 2.76 19.06
N LYS A 249 -6.88 3.23 17.96
CA LYS A 249 -6.15 3.62 16.74
C LYS A 249 -5.07 4.68 16.98
N ALA A 250 -5.33 5.66 17.84
CA ALA A 250 -4.38 6.73 18.15
C ALA A 250 -3.15 6.20 18.91
N ALA A 251 -3.35 5.37 19.94
CA ALA A 251 -2.27 4.78 20.70
C ALA A 251 -1.42 3.80 19.87
N PHE A 252 -2.08 3.04 18.98
CA PHE A 252 -1.39 2.22 17.98
C PHE A 252 -0.49 3.06 17.07
N ALA A 253 -0.98 4.17 16.52
CA ALA A 253 -0.19 5.06 15.67
C ALA A 253 0.99 5.69 16.42
N GLU A 254 0.80 6.02 17.70
CA GLU A 254 1.86 6.53 18.58
C GLU A 254 2.98 5.51 18.84
N SER A 255 2.62 4.25 19.07
CA SER A 255 3.59 3.17 19.22
C SER A 255 4.28 2.85 17.91
N TRP A 256 3.55 2.82 16.80
CA TRP A 256 4.10 2.60 15.47
C TRP A 256 5.16 3.65 15.11
N TRP A 257 4.92 4.93 15.45
CA TRP A 257 5.85 6.02 15.16
C TRP A 257 7.26 5.77 15.72
N LYS A 258 7.36 5.10 16.87
CA LYS A 258 8.64 4.79 17.52
C LYS A 258 9.42 3.69 16.82
N LEU A 259 8.75 2.86 16.02
CA LEU A 259 9.32 1.69 15.34
C LEU A 259 9.61 1.95 13.85
N ILE A 260 9.46 3.19 13.39
CA ILE A 260 9.73 3.54 12.00
C ILE A 260 11.20 3.26 11.68
N ASP A 261 11.43 2.58 10.56
CA ASP A 261 12.74 2.45 9.95
C ASP A 261 13.08 3.70 9.12
N TRP A 262 13.55 4.75 9.80
CA TRP A 262 13.91 6.03 9.19
C TRP A 262 15.11 5.93 8.23
N GLU A 263 16.01 4.97 8.40
CA GLU A 263 17.09 4.72 7.45
C GLU A 263 16.52 4.30 6.08
N LYS A 264 15.57 3.36 6.08
CA LYS A 264 14.89 2.93 4.85
C LYS A 264 14.05 4.03 4.22
N VAL A 265 13.39 4.87 5.03
CA VAL A 265 12.68 6.07 4.54
C VAL A 265 13.67 7.02 3.85
N ALA A 266 14.84 7.26 4.45
CA ALA A 266 15.88 8.11 3.89
C ALA A 266 16.45 7.53 2.58
N GLN A 267 16.69 6.21 2.51
CA GLN A 267 17.11 5.54 1.28
C GLN A 267 16.08 5.69 0.16
N LYS A 268 14.78 5.50 0.46
CA LYS A 268 13.69 5.67 -0.51
C LYS A 268 13.56 7.11 -0.98
N SER A 269 13.75 8.09 -0.10
CA SER A 269 13.63 9.52 -0.42
C SER A 269 14.73 10.04 -1.38
N GLY A 270 15.78 9.23 -1.61
CA GLY A 270 16.92 9.59 -2.44
C GLY A 270 17.91 10.56 -1.79
N VAL A 271 17.64 11.03 -0.56
CA VAL A 271 18.47 12.02 0.15
C VAL A 271 19.87 11.49 0.48
N LEU A 272 20.02 10.17 0.64
CA LEU A 272 21.31 9.52 0.90
C LEU A 272 22.11 9.23 -0.39
N ARG A 273 21.56 9.46 -1.59
CA ARG A 273 22.30 9.22 -2.82
C ARG A 273 23.39 10.28 -2.97
N PRO A 274 24.66 9.89 -3.18
CA PRO A 274 25.69 10.87 -3.50
C PRO A 274 25.27 11.61 -4.77
N GLY A 275 25.23 12.95 -4.70
CA GLY A 275 24.89 13.77 -5.85
C GLY A 275 25.77 13.36 -7.03
N PHE A 276 25.16 13.01 -8.16
CA PHE A 276 25.88 12.86 -9.41
C PHE A 276 26.59 14.21 -9.63
N LYS A 277 27.91 14.25 -9.39
CA LYS A 277 28.72 15.39 -9.80
C LYS A 277 28.56 15.44 -11.32
N SER A 278 27.84 16.44 -11.83
CA SER A 278 27.91 16.80 -13.24
C SER A 278 29.37 17.15 -13.50
N ALA A 279 30.07 16.28 -14.23
CA ALA A 279 31.37 16.60 -14.81
C ALA A 279 31.20 17.66 -15.91
#